data_AF-A0A8C8X7W2-F1
#
_entry.id   AF-A0A8C8X7W2-F1
#
_cell.length_a   1.000
_cell.length_b   1.000
_cell.length_c   1.000
_cell.angle_alpha   90.00
_cell.angle_beta   90.00
_cell.angle_gamma   90.00
#
_symmetry.space_group_name_H-M   'P 1'
#
loop_
_entity.id
_entity.type
_entity.pdbx_description
1 polymer ?
#
loop_
_entity_poly.entity_id
_entity_poly.type
_entity_poly.pdbx_seq_one_letter_code
_entity_poly.pdbx_strand_id
1 'polypeptide(L)'
;MGSGYYNILATVLLVMNFERTRPMQDSCSKCPAGTFCEKNKDHICIACPSNSFSSTSGQRACDICRQCEGVFRTKKMCSPTSNAECECISGFHCLGERCTMCEQDCKQGQELTKEGCKDCCFGTFNDQKHGTCRPWTNCSLDGKSVLVNGTKERDVLCGPASSDIFPRTTSATIPAPARDPGPTSQILVVFLALMSAAVLFLVFFLALRFSIVKHSRKKLLYLFKRPFMRRVQTAQEEDACSCRFPEEEEGECVHTVL
;
A
#
# COMPACT_ATOMS: atom_id res chain seq x y z
N MET A 1 16.71 72.90 53.55
CA MET A 1 16.78 71.50 54.02
C MET A 1 15.65 70.65 53.42
N GLY A 2 15.48 70.62 52.09
CA GLY A 2 14.35 69.91 51.44
C GLY A 2 14.74 68.85 50.40
N SER A 3 15.95 68.91 49.85
CA SER A 3 16.40 68.01 48.78
C SER A 3 16.86 66.64 49.30
N GLY A 4 17.53 66.58 50.46
CA GLY A 4 17.98 65.32 51.06
C GLY A 4 16.82 64.42 51.51
N TYR A 5 15.76 65.01 52.06
CA TYR A 5 14.59 64.28 52.53
C TYR A 5 13.82 63.62 51.39
N TYR A 6 13.69 64.31 50.25
CA TYR A 6 13.02 63.76 49.06
C TYR A 6 13.79 62.57 48.47
N ASN A 7 15.12 62.66 48.40
CA ASN A 7 15.96 61.57 47.91
C ASN A 7 15.94 60.34 48.84
N ILE A 8 15.88 60.56 50.16
CA ILE A 8 15.72 59.48 51.14
C ILE A 8 14.32 58.86 51.05
N LEU A 9 13.27 59.66 50.90
CA LEU A 9 11.90 59.16 50.74
C LEU A 9 11.75 58.37 49.43
N ALA A 10 12.35 58.85 48.34
CA ALA A 10 12.35 58.17 47.05
C ALA A 10 13.11 56.85 47.08
N THR A 11 14.27 56.81 47.75
CA THR A 11 15.04 55.56 47.91
C THR A 11 14.33 54.56 48.82
N VAL A 12 13.70 54.99 49.91
CA VAL A 12 12.87 54.12 50.76
C VAL A 12 11.66 53.60 49.97
N LEU A 13 10.97 54.43 49.19
CA LEU A 13 9.85 53.98 48.35
C LEU A 13 10.28 53.00 47.26
N LEU A 14 11.47 53.18 46.67
CA LEU A 14 12.03 52.24 45.69
C LEU A 14 12.45 50.90 46.35
N VAL A 15 13.01 50.93 47.56
CA VAL A 15 13.38 49.72 48.31
C VAL A 15 12.14 48.97 48.83
N MET A 16 11.12 49.69 49.32
CA MET A 16 9.85 49.10 49.76
C MET A 16 9.01 48.57 48.58
N ASN A 17 9.20 49.10 47.36
CA ASN A 17 8.63 48.53 46.13
C ASN A 17 9.42 47.33 45.58
N PHE A 18 10.66 47.12 46.02
CA PHE A 18 11.50 46.00 45.57
C PHE A 18 11.21 44.68 46.31
N GLU A 19 10.54 44.71 47.46
CA GLU A 19 10.23 43.48 48.23
C GLU A 19 8.95 42.74 47.78
N ARG A 20 8.22 43.20 46.74
CA ARG A 20 7.01 42.49 46.28
C ARG A 20 7.11 41.75 44.94
N THR A 21 8.27 41.71 44.30
CA THR A 21 8.50 40.80 43.18
C THR A 21 9.30 39.59 43.64
N ARG A 22 8.70 38.79 44.55
CA ARG A 22 9.02 37.36 44.51
C ARG A 22 8.68 36.92 43.09
N PRO A 23 9.61 36.40 42.27
CA PRO A 23 9.21 35.67 41.09
C PRO A 23 8.29 34.59 41.64
N MET A 24 7.02 34.64 41.27
CA MET A 24 6.03 33.63 41.64
C MET A 24 6.67 32.31 41.22
N GLN A 25 7.22 31.58 42.19
CA GLN A 25 8.07 30.43 41.90
C GLN A 25 7.19 29.51 41.08
N ASP A 26 7.56 29.33 39.81
CA ASP A 26 6.71 28.71 38.80
C ASP A 26 6.28 27.36 39.37
N SER A 27 5.05 27.31 39.87
CA SER A 27 4.55 26.27 40.79
C SER A 27 4.60 24.90 40.13
N CYS A 28 4.58 24.92 38.81
CA CYS A 28 4.67 23.82 37.88
C CYS A 28 6.05 23.15 37.85
N SER A 29 7.15 23.85 38.15
CA SER A 29 8.53 23.32 38.03
C SER A 29 8.79 22.01 38.79
N LYS A 30 7.98 21.72 39.83
CA LYS A 30 8.07 20.49 40.63
C LYS A 30 7.29 19.31 40.06
N CYS A 31 6.48 19.50 39.02
CA CYS A 31 5.71 18.42 38.43
C CYS A 31 6.61 17.48 37.62
N PRO A 32 6.60 16.16 37.89
CA PRO A 32 7.43 15.22 37.16
C PRO A 32 6.93 15.03 35.72
N ALA A 33 7.78 14.42 34.87
CA ALA A 33 7.38 13.96 33.55
C ALA A 33 6.13 13.06 33.63
N GLY A 34 5.29 13.11 32.60
CA GLY A 34 3.98 12.45 32.55
C GLY A 34 2.86 13.18 33.29
N THR A 35 3.14 14.38 33.79
CA THR A 35 2.13 15.25 34.39
C THR A 35 2.24 16.68 33.86
N PHE A 36 1.16 17.45 34.01
CA PHE A 36 1.12 18.86 33.68
C PHE A 36 0.45 19.69 34.80
N CYS A 37 0.72 21.00 34.83
CA CYS A 37 0.08 21.93 35.77
C CYS A 37 -0.71 23.03 35.05
N GLU A 38 -1.94 23.27 35.49
CA GLU A 38 -2.80 24.34 35.00
C GLU A 38 -2.56 25.64 35.79
N LYS A 39 -2.61 26.82 35.14
CA LYS A 39 -2.29 28.13 35.75
C LYS A 39 -3.13 28.51 36.99
N ASN A 40 -4.29 27.87 37.19
CA ASN A 40 -5.28 28.25 38.22
C ASN A 40 -5.48 27.20 39.32
N LYS A 41 -4.65 26.15 39.37
CA LYS A 41 -4.72 25.13 40.42
C LYS A 41 -3.38 25.08 41.15
N ASP A 42 -3.42 25.46 42.43
CA ASP A 42 -2.28 25.44 43.35
C ASP A 42 -1.54 24.11 43.31
N HIS A 43 -0.37 24.06 42.67
CA HIS A 43 0.63 22.98 42.78
C HIS A 43 0.17 21.54 42.43
N ILE A 44 -1.01 21.32 41.89
CA ILE A 44 -1.51 19.98 41.57
C ILE A 44 -0.97 19.55 40.21
N CYS A 45 -0.15 18.51 40.21
CA CYS A 45 0.33 17.84 39.02
C CYS A 45 -0.72 16.85 38.53
N ILE A 46 -1.29 17.11 37.35
CA ILE A 46 -2.35 16.32 36.74
C ILE A 46 -1.71 15.35 35.75
N ALA A 47 -2.06 14.07 35.82
CA ALA A 47 -1.57 13.08 34.87
C ALA A 47 -1.96 13.42 33.43
N CYS A 48 -1.06 13.15 32.48
CA CYS A 48 -1.36 13.34 31.07
C CYS A 48 -2.56 12.48 30.63
N PRO A 49 -3.53 13.06 29.90
CA PRO A 49 -4.67 12.29 29.37
C PRO A 49 -4.21 11.24 28.36
N SER A 50 -5.12 10.32 28.02
CA SER A 50 -4.86 9.30 26.99
C SER A 50 -4.40 9.93 25.66
N ASN A 51 -3.46 9.28 24.97
CA ASN A 51 -2.83 9.78 23.74
C ASN A 51 -2.07 11.11 23.91
N SER A 52 -1.55 11.39 25.11
CA SER A 52 -0.64 12.51 25.34
C SER A 52 0.52 12.11 26.26
N PHE A 53 1.59 12.90 26.24
CA PHE A 53 2.79 12.67 27.03
C PHE A 53 3.44 13.99 27.46
N SER A 54 4.31 13.92 28.47
CA SER A 54 5.14 15.02 28.93
C SER A 54 6.53 14.46 29.25
N SER A 55 7.54 14.86 28.46
CA SER A 55 8.90 14.31 28.58
C SER A 55 9.76 15.03 29.62
N THR A 56 9.40 16.26 29.97
CA THR A 56 10.16 17.11 30.88
C THR A 56 9.31 17.50 32.09
N SER A 57 9.97 17.78 33.21
CA SER A 57 9.29 18.30 34.40
C SER A 57 8.75 19.70 34.17
N GLY A 58 7.64 20.01 34.83
CA GLY A 58 7.04 21.34 34.84
C GLY A 58 6.45 21.82 33.52
N GLN A 59 5.97 20.90 32.70
CA GLN A 59 5.13 21.25 31.56
C GLN A 59 3.76 21.76 32.00
N ARG A 60 3.27 22.79 31.32
CA ARG A 60 1.93 23.36 31.57
C ARG A 60 0.81 22.65 30.80
N ALA A 61 1.17 21.80 29.85
CA ALA A 61 0.28 20.97 29.06
C ALA A 61 1.06 19.74 28.58
N CYS A 62 0.36 18.65 28.28
CA CYS A 62 0.96 17.48 27.66
C CYS A 62 0.94 17.61 26.13
N ASP A 63 2.00 17.13 25.50
CA ASP A 63 2.10 17.03 24.05
C ASP A 63 1.27 15.83 23.55
N ILE A 64 0.62 15.97 22.40
CA ILE A 64 -0.15 14.88 21.80
C ILE A 64 0.81 13.82 21.27
N CYS A 65 0.49 12.55 21.51
CA CYS A 65 1.25 11.43 20.97
C CYS A 65 1.22 11.44 19.44
N ARG A 66 2.39 11.26 18.83
CA ARG A 66 2.52 11.03 17.39
C ARG A 66 1.76 9.76 17.01
N GLN A 67 0.97 9.85 15.94
CA GLN A 67 0.34 8.70 15.32
C GLN A 67 1.21 8.18 14.17
N CYS A 68 1.37 6.86 14.10
CA CYS A 68 2.08 6.20 13.01
C CYS A 68 1.03 5.55 12.09
N GLU A 69 0.67 6.23 11.01
CA GLU A 69 -0.37 5.81 10.06
C GLU A 69 0.18 5.79 8.62
N GLY A 70 -0.51 5.10 7.71
CA GLY A 70 -0.14 5.02 6.31
C GLY A 70 1.18 4.27 6.10
N VAL A 71 2.20 4.95 5.59
CA VAL A 71 3.55 4.39 5.34
C VAL A 71 4.39 4.24 6.61
N PHE A 72 3.88 4.70 7.75
CA PHE A 72 4.53 4.58 9.05
C PHE A 72 3.95 3.42 9.86
N ARG A 73 4.82 2.75 10.61
CA ARG A 73 4.50 1.73 11.61
C ARG A 73 5.01 2.17 12.97
N THR A 74 4.28 1.83 14.04
CA THR A 74 4.73 2.09 15.41
C THR A 74 5.92 1.21 15.77
N LYS A 75 7.08 1.84 15.97
CA LYS A 75 8.30 1.23 16.50
C LYS A 75 8.28 1.19 18.02
N LYS A 76 7.86 2.29 18.65
CA LYS A 76 7.67 2.41 20.09
C LYS A 76 6.33 3.07 20.38
N MET A 77 5.55 2.46 21.25
CA MET A 77 4.27 2.98 21.69
C MET A 77 4.43 4.26 22.50
N CYS A 78 3.42 5.13 22.46
CA CYS A 78 3.40 6.30 23.32
C CYS A 78 3.21 5.87 24.79
N SER A 79 3.85 6.60 25.69
CA SER A 79 3.66 6.47 27.14
C SER A 79 3.46 7.86 27.74
N PRO A 80 2.99 8.00 28.99
CA PRO A 80 2.84 9.31 29.61
C PRO A 80 4.12 10.14 29.62
N THR A 81 5.31 9.52 29.60
CA THR A 81 6.60 10.23 29.67
C THR A 81 7.34 10.30 28.33
N SER A 82 6.86 9.61 27.29
CA SER A 82 7.57 9.53 26.02
C SER A 82 6.64 9.47 24.83
N ASN A 83 6.92 10.28 23.81
CA ASN A 83 6.22 10.20 22.54
C ASN A 83 6.35 8.81 21.91
N ALA A 84 5.39 8.46 21.05
CA ALA A 84 5.55 7.33 20.14
C ALA A 84 6.72 7.57 19.17
N GLU A 85 7.37 6.48 18.79
CA GLU A 85 8.40 6.49 17.74
C GLU A 85 7.87 5.67 16.55
N CYS A 86 7.98 6.24 15.36
CA CYS A 86 7.56 5.60 14.13
C CYS A 86 8.77 5.11 13.31
N GLU A 87 8.56 4.04 12.57
CA GLU A 87 9.43 3.55 11.52
C GLU A 87 8.66 3.42 10.21
N CYS A 88 9.33 3.23 9.09
CA CYS A 88 8.67 2.99 7.81
C CYS A 88 8.27 1.53 7.66
N ILE A 89 7.21 1.27 6.89
CA ILE A 89 6.84 -0.09 6.47
C ILE A 89 7.94 -0.72 5.59
N SER A 90 7.93 -2.04 5.43
CA SER A 90 8.91 -2.74 4.60
C SER A 90 8.92 -2.24 3.15
N GLY A 91 10.13 -2.02 2.60
CA GLY A 91 10.32 -1.43 1.28
C GLY A 91 10.42 0.10 1.30
N PHE A 92 10.52 0.70 2.49
CA PHE A 92 10.79 2.12 2.68
C PHE A 92 11.83 2.29 3.79
N HIS A 93 12.60 3.37 3.72
CA HIS A 93 13.52 3.79 4.76
C HIS A 93 13.19 5.20 5.28
N CYS A 94 13.62 5.47 6.51
CA CYS A 94 13.39 6.74 7.18
C CYS A 94 14.32 7.84 6.63
N LEU A 95 13.73 8.98 6.29
CA LEU A 95 14.42 10.23 6.03
C LEU A 95 14.07 11.28 7.09
N GLY A 96 15.07 12.05 7.50
CA GLY A 96 14.95 13.11 8.51
C GLY A 96 15.04 12.62 9.96
N GLU A 97 15.19 13.59 10.88
CA GLU A 97 15.25 13.29 12.31
C GLU A 97 13.92 12.70 12.81
N ARG A 98 14.00 11.69 13.68
CA ARG A 98 12.84 10.96 14.18
C ARG A 98 11.92 10.40 13.08
N CYS A 99 12.45 10.12 11.88
CA CYS A 99 11.71 9.51 10.76
C CYS A 99 10.46 10.32 10.38
N THR A 100 10.64 11.59 9.99
CA THR A 100 9.53 12.45 9.56
C THR A 100 8.99 12.07 8.19
N MET A 101 9.79 11.43 7.34
CA MET A 101 9.41 11.00 6.00
C MET A 101 9.89 9.56 5.72
N CYS A 102 9.15 8.85 4.88
CA CYS A 102 9.52 7.53 4.37
C CYS A 102 9.79 7.63 2.87
N GLU A 103 10.97 7.19 2.45
CA GLU A 103 11.37 7.10 1.04
C GLU A 103 11.41 5.64 0.61
N GLN A 104 10.95 5.37 -0.62
CA GLN A 104 10.82 4.01 -1.14
C GLN A 104 12.20 3.42 -1.44
N ASP A 105 12.43 2.18 -0.99
CA ASP A 105 13.64 1.43 -1.31
C ASP A 105 13.54 0.87 -2.73
N CYS A 106 14.48 1.25 -3.60
CA CYS A 106 14.57 0.70 -4.94
C CYS A 106 15.42 -0.57 -4.98
N LYS A 107 15.13 -1.42 -5.96
CA LYS A 107 15.91 -2.64 -6.21
C LYS A 107 17.10 -2.32 -7.13
N GLN A 108 18.02 -3.26 -7.21
CA GLN A 108 19.01 -3.24 -8.29
C GLN A 108 18.29 -3.20 -9.65
N GLY A 109 18.86 -2.47 -10.58
CA GLY A 109 18.28 -2.16 -11.87
C GLY A 109 17.09 -1.22 -11.85
N GLN A 110 16.88 -0.51 -10.74
CA GLN A 110 15.96 0.60 -10.63
C GLN A 110 16.68 1.84 -10.11
N GLU A 111 16.13 3.02 -10.38
CA GLU A 111 16.52 4.29 -9.79
C GLU A 111 15.31 4.96 -9.15
N LEU A 112 15.55 5.78 -8.14
CA LEU A 112 14.50 6.57 -7.52
C LEU A 112 14.24 7.82 -8.36
N THR A 113 13.00 7.99 -8.86
CA THR A 113 12.53 9.20 -9.52
C THR A 113 11.46 9.90 -8.68
N LYS A 114 10.97 11.06 -9.14
CA LYS A 114 9.88 11.79 -8.46
C LYS A 114 8.58 10.98 -8.41
N GLU A 115 8.42 10.04 -9.32
CA GLU A 115 7.26 9.14 -9.44
C GLU A 115 7.46 7.82 -8.68
N GLY A 116 8.59 7.64 -7.99
CA GLY A 116 8.97 6.42 -7.27
C GLY A 116 10.07 5.63 -7.97
N CYS A 117 10.22 4.36 -7.63
CA CYS A 117 11.25 3.52 -8.25
C CYS A 117 10.91 3.21 -9.71
N LYS A 118 11.83 3.55 -10.60
CA LYS A 118 11.73 3.32 -12.04
C LYS A 118 12.83 2.37 -12.49
N ASP A 119 12.48 1.40 -13.30
CA ASP A 119 13.46 0.51 -13.92
C ASP A 119 14.44 1.27 -14.82
N CYS A 120 15.70 0.84 -14.81
CA CYS A 120 16.70 1.31 -15.75
C CYS A 120 16.27 1.09 -17.20
N CYS A 121 16.48 2.12 -18.02
CA CYS A 121 16.27 2.08 -19.45
C CYS A 121 17.26 1.12 -20.12
N PHE A 122 16.92 0.64 -21.32
CA PHE A 122 17.84 -0.17 -22.12
C PHE A 122 19.14 0.60 -22.39
N GLY A 123 20.28 -0.08 -22.28
CA GLY A 123 21.59 0.57 -22.37
C GLY A 123 22.10 1.17 -21.06
N THR A 124 21.36 1.03 -19.95
CA THR A 124 21.76 1.51 -18.63
C THR A 124 21.62 0.41 -17.57
N PHE A 125 22.33 0.56 -16.45
CA PHE A 125 22.26 -0.33 -15.32
C PHE A 125 22.43 0.39 -13.98
N ASN A 126 21.97 -0.25 -12.91
CA ASN A 126 22.26 0.15 -11.53
C ASN A 126 22.47 -1.09 -10.67
N ASP A 127 23.67 -1.26 -10.13
CA ASP A 127 24.07 -2.37 -9.26
C ASP A 127 23.83 -2.08 -7.76
N GLN A 128 23.38 -0.87 -7.42
CA GLN A 128 23.15 -0.42 -6.05
C GLN A 128 21.65 -0.26 -5.76
N LYS A 129 21.23 -0.46 -4.51
CA LYS A 129 19.83 -0.24 -4.07
C LYS A 129 19.43 1.24 -4.03
N HIS A 130 20.39 2.12 -3.74
CA HIS A 130 20.21 3.57 -3.69
C HIS A 130 21.03 4.30 -4.77
N GLY A 131 21.32 3.60 -5.87
CA GLY A 131 22.05 4.16 -7.00
C GLY A 131 21.13 4.82 -8.03
N THR A 132 21.76 5.37 -9.07
CA THR A 132 21.10 5.91 -10.26
C THR A 132 21.48 5.05 -11.47
N CYS A 133 20.60 4.96 -12.47
CA CYS A 133 20.90 4.22 -13.69
C CYS A 133 22.00 4.92 -14.49
N ARG A 134 23.11 4.21 -14.70
CA ARG A 134 24.28 4.69 -15.47
C ARG A 134 24.42 3.92 -16.78
N PRO A 135 24.92 4.53 -17.86
CA PRO A 135 25.06 3.86 -19.14
C PRO A 135 26.01 2.66 -19.05
N TRP A 136 25.77 1.65 -19.89
CA TRP A 136 26.68 0.51 -20.03
C TRP A 136 28.05 0.96 -20.56
N THR A 137 29.09 0.27 -20.13
CA THR A 137 30.44 0.45 -20.65
C THR A 137 30.48 0.14 -22.15
N ASN A 138 31.02 1.07 -22.94
CA ASN A 138 31.18 0.92 -24.37
C ASN A 138 32.54 0.26 -24.70
N CYS A 139 32.53 -1.06 -24.92
CA CYS A 139 33.75 -1.81 -25.21
C CYS A 139 34.47 -1.38 -26.50
N SER A 140 33.74 -0.83 -27.47
CA SER A 140 34.31 -0.42 -28.75
C SER A 140 35.27 0.76 -28.63
N LEU A 141 35.16 1.58 -27.57
CA LEU A 141 36.09 2.70 -27.32
C LEU A 141 37.52 2.23 -27.06
N ASP A 142 37.67 1.04 -26.46
CA ASP A 142 38.96 0.43 -26.13
C ASP A 142 39.41 -0.61 -27.17
N GLY A 143 38.72 -0.73 -28.32
CA GLY A 143 38.99 -1.79 -29.29
C GLY A 143 38.69 -3.21 -28.76
N LYS A 144 37.83 -3.31 -27.75
CA LYS A 144 37.41 -4.57 -27.11
C LYS A 144 36.07 -5.04 -27.66
N SER A 145 35.79 -6.34 -27.57
CA SER A 145 34.47 -6.90 -27.85
C SER A 145 33.69 -7.15 -26.56
N VAL A 146 32.36 -7.12 -26.67
CA VAL A 146 31.45 -7.50 -25.57
C VAL A 146 31.56 -9.01 -25.34
N LEU A 147 32.03 -9.42 -24.16
CA LEU A 147 32.03 -10.83 -23.74
C LEU A 147 30.70 -11.23 -23.13
N VAL A 148 30.17 -10.39 -22.25
CA VAL A 148 28.88 -10.60 -21.58
C VAL A 148 28.07 -9.32 -21.70
N ASN A 149 26.85 -9.45 -22.20
CA ASN A 149 25.96 -8.31 -22.36
C ASN A 149 25.52 -7.74 -21.00
N GLY A 150 25.28 -6.44 -20.97
CA GLY A 150 24.76 -5.75 -19.79
C GLY A 150 23.31 -6.13 -19.52
N THR A 151 22.87 -5.87 -18.29
CA THR A 151 21.45 -5.95 -17.90
C THR A 151 21.08 -4.68 -17.15
N LYS A 152 19.84 -4.58 -16.65
CA LYS A 152 19.47 -3.47 -15.77
C LYS A 152 20.29 -3.47 -14.47
N GLU A 153 20.79 -4.62 -14.01
CA GLU A 153 21.45 -4.75 -12.71
C GLU A 153 22.98 -4.77 -12.79
N ARG A 154 23.54 -5.04 -13.97
CA ARG A 154 24.99 -5.23 -14.17
C ARG A 154 25.47 -4.61 -15.47
N ASP A 155 26.71 -4.15 -15.44
CA ASP A 155 27.37 -3.60 -16.61
C ASP A 155 27.70 -4.68 -17.65
N VAL A 156 28.02 -4.21 -18.85
CA VAL A 156 28.69 -4.99 -19.90
C VAL A 156 30.09 -5.38 -19.44
N LEU A 157 30.46 -6.63 -19.69
CA LEU A 157 31.84 -7.10 -19.49
C LEU A 157 32.58 -7.12 -20.83
N CYS A 158 33.64 -6.33 -20.92
CA CYS A 158 34.49 -6.24 -22.10
C CYS A 158 35.65 -7.24 -22.05
N GLY A 159 36.07 -7.71 -23.22
CA GLY A 159 37.24 -8.57 -23.37
C GLY A 159 38.03 -8.28 -24.64
N PRO A 160 39.18 -8.95 -24.83
CA PRO A 160 39.94 -8.81 -26.06
C PRO A 160 39.04 -9.09 -27.27
N ALA A 161 39.17 -8.27 -28.31
CA ALA A 161 38.52 -8.54 -29.59
C ALA A 161 38.87 -9.97 -29.97
N SER A 162 37.86 -10.82 -30.16
CA SER A 162 38.05 -12.23 -30.52
C SER A 162 38.97 -12.35 -31.73
N SER A 163 40.26 -12.53 -31.50
CA SER A 163 41.22 -12.95 -32.50
C SER A 163 41.21 -14.46 -32.46
N ASP A 164 40.40 -15.06 -33.34
CA ASP A 164 40.53 -16.41 -33.93
C ASP A 164 39.24 -16.62 -34.77
N ILE A 165 39.24 -16.92 -36.08
CA ILE A 165 40.05 -17.89 -36.83
C ILE A 165 40.18 -17.41 -38.30
N PHE A 166 41.40 -17.05 -38.73
CA PHE A 166 41.81 -17.19 -40.13
C PHE A 166 43.04 -18.10 -40.16
N PRO A 167 42.92 -19.32 -40.69
CA PRO A 167 43.96 -19.89 -41.50
C PRO A 167 43.52 -19.81 -42.96
N ARG A 168 44.34 -19.09 -43.69
CA ARG A 168 44.47 -19.08 -45.14
C ARG A 168 44.36 -20.49 -45.73
N THR A 169 43.61 -20.56 -46.82
CA THR A 169 43.49 -21.61 -47.85
C THR A 169 44.56 -22.71 -47.85
N THR A 170 44.14 -23.97 -47.76
CA THR A 170 44.69 -25.09 -48.55
C THR A 170 43.56 -26.00 -49.01
N SER A 171 43.48 -26.22 -50.33
CA SER A 171 42.63 -27.23 -50.96
C SER A 171 42.94 -28.62 -50.41
N ALA A 172 41.92 -29.34 -49.97
CA ALA A 172 41.91 -30.79 -49.95
C ALA A 172 40.47 -31.30 -50.06
N THR A 173 40.22 -32.04 -51.14
CA THR A 173 39.00 -32.80 -51.46
C THR A 173 38.93 -34.07 -50.58
N ILE A 174 37.70 -34.62 -50.43
CA ILE A 174 37.29 -36.01 -50.05
C ILE A 174 36.81 -36.18 -48.57
N PRO A 175 35.75 -36.98 -48.28
CA PRO A 175 34.39 -37.06 -48.84
C PRO A 175 33.28 -36.89 -47.76
N ALA A 176 32.02 -36.90 -48.16
CA ALA A 176 30.85 -36.80 -47.28
C ALA A 176 30.69 -37.99 -46.31
N PRO A 177 30.27 -37.77 -45.05
CA PRO A 177 29.69 -38.79 -44.20
C PRO A 177 28.15 -38.76 -44.26
N ALA A 178 27.57 -39.95 -44.07
CA ALA A 178 26.15 -40.26 -44.15
C ALA A 178 25.27 -39.40 -43.22
N ARG A 179 24.08 -39.07 -43.71
CA ARG A 179 22.99 -38.47 -42.91
C ARG A 179 22.41 -39.53 -41.99
N ASP A 180 22.67 -39.42 -40.70
CA ASP A 180 21.80 -39.93 -39.64
C ASP A 180 20.85 -38.79 -39.20
N PRO A 181 19.55 -39.04 -38.98
CA PRO A 181 18.59 -38.00 -38.62
C PRO A 181 18.81 -37.57 -37.15
N GLY A 182 19.33 -36.36 -36.97
CA GLY A 182 19.65 -35.82 -35.64
C GLY A 182 18.41 -35.52 -34.75
N PRO A 183 18.60 -35.43 -33.42
CA PRO A 183 17.53 -35.30 -32.41
C PRO A 183 16.70 -34.00 -32.45
N THR A 184 17.07 -33.06 -33.31
CA THR A 184 16.42 -31.75 -33.45
C THR A 184 15.03 -31.82 -34.09
N SER A 185 14.79 -32.83 -34.93
CA SER A 185 13.47 -33.04 -35.56
C SER A 185 12.43 -33.57 -34.57
N GLN A 186 12.82 -34.45 -33.64
CA GLN A 186 11.91 -35.02 -32.65
C GLN A 186 11.46 -33.96 -31.61
N ILE A 187 12.37 -33.08 -31.18
CA ILE A 187 12.06 -31.99 -30.25
C ILE A 187 11.02 -31.04 -30.87
N LEU A 188 11.18 -30.68 -32.15
CA LEU A 188 10.23 -29.81 -32.84
C LEU A 188 8.84 -30.47 -32.95
N VAL A 189 8.78 -31.77 -33.25
CA VAL A 189 7.52 -32.53 -33.33
C VAL A 189 6.83 -32.57 -31.97
N VAL A 190 7.57 -32.79 -30.88
CA VAL A 190 7.03 -32.77 -29.52
C VAL A 190 6.49 -31.38 -29.14
N PHE A 191 7.21 -30.30 -29.47
CA PHE A 191 6.72 -28.95 -29.23
C PHE A 191 5.42 -28.66 -30.00
N LEU A 192 5.34 -29.05 -31.27
CA LEU A 192 4.13 -28.87 -32.08
C LEU A 192 2.95 -29.68 -31.51
N ALA A 193 3.20 -30.91 -31.06
CA ALA A 193 2.19 -31.74 -30.39
C ALA A 193 1.67 -31.08 -29.10
N LEU A 194 2.57 -30.57 -28.25
CA LEU A 194 2.20 -29.88 -26.99
C LEU A 194 1.39 -28.61 -27.24
N MET A 195 1.78 -27.81 -28.24
CA MET A 195 1.04 -26.60 -28.61
C MET A 195 -0.36 -26.93 -29.14
N SER A 196 -0.49 -27.96 -29.98
CA SER A 196 -1.81 -28.39 -30.46
C SER A 196 -2.72 -28.88 -29.32
N ALA A 197 -2.17 -29.66 -28.37
CA ALA A 197 -2.92 -30.14 -27.22
C ALA A 197 -3.38 -28.99 -26.31
N ALA A 198 -2.52 -27.99 -26.07
CA ALA A 198 -2.87 -26.80 -25.31
C ALA A 198 -4.00 -26.00 -25.96
N VAL A 199 -3.96 -25.81 -27.28
CA VAL A 199 -5.02 -25.12 -28.03
C VAL A 199 -6.34 -25.88 -27.94
N LEU A 200 -6.33 -27.21 -28.12
CA LEU A 200 -7.53 -28.03 -27.97
C LEU A 200 -8.12 -27.94 -26.56
N PHE A 201 -7.28 -27.93 -25.53
CA PHE A 201 -7.72 -27.80 -24.15
C PHE A 201 -8.35 -26.42 -23.87
N LEU A 202 -7.76 -25.36 -24.41
CA LEU A 202 -8.33 -24.00 -24.31
C LEU A 202 -9.68 -23.91 -25.01
N VAL A 203 -9.82 -24.46 -26.23
CA VAL A 203 -11.09 -24.49 -26.96
C VAL A 203 -12.14 -25.29 -26.19
N PHE A 204 -11.77 -26.44 -25.61
CA PHE A 204 -12.66 -27.25 -24.78
C PHE A 204 -13.14 -26.48 -23.55
N PHE A 205 -12.25 -25.78 -22.85
CA PHE A 205 -12.65 -24.93 -21.73
C PHE A 205 -13.57 -23.80 -22.14
N LEU A 206 -13.30 -23.12 -23.26
CA LEU A 206 -14.19 -22.07 -23.77
C LEU A 206 -15.58 -22.64 -24.12
N ALA A 207 -15.64 -23.83 -24.72
CA ALA A 207 -16.89 -24.53 -25.00
C ALA A 207 -17.64 -24.94 -23.72
N LEU A 208 -16.94 -25.39 -22.68
CA LEU A 208 -17.53 -25.68 -21.38
C LEU A 208 -18.08 -24.41 -20.72
N ARG A 209 -17.33 -23.30 -20.72
CA ARG A 209 -17.78 -22.02 -20.18
C ARG A 209 -19.01 -21.52 -20.93
N PHE A 210 -19.02 -21.61 -22.26
CA PHE A 210 -20.18 -21.27 -23.08
C PHE A 210 -21.38 -22.18 -22.78
N SER A 211 -21.15 -23.48 -22.58
CA SER A 211 -22.19 -24.45 -22.23
C SER A 211 -22.76 -24.19 -20.83
N ILE A 212 -21.92 -23.86 -19.85
CA ILE A 212 -22.33 -23.47 -18.49
C ILE A 212 -23.13 -22.17 -18.53
N VAL A 213 -22.70 -21.17 -19.31
CA VAL A 213 -23.43 -19.89 -19.47
C VAL A 213 -24.75 -20.11 -20.20
N LYS A 214 -24.79 -20.95 -21.24
CA LYS A 214 -26.01 -21.30 -21.95
C LYS A 214 -26.95 -22.10 -21.06
N HIS A 215 -26.43 -23.02 -20.25
CA HIS A 215 -27.20 -23.79 -19.29
C HIS A 215 -27.71 -22.90 -18.15
N SER A 216 -26.90 -21.99 -17.60
CA SER A 216 -27.33 -21.06 -16.56
C SER A 216 -28.40 -20.10 -17.08
N ARG A 217 -28.28 -19.60 -18.32
CA ARG A 217 -29.33 -18.84 -19.00
C ARG A 217 -30.60 -19.65 -19.22
N LYS A 218 -30.50 -20.91 -19.65
CA LYS A 218 -31.65 -21.83 -19.76
C LYS A 218 -32.31 -22.09 -18.40
N LYS A 219 -31.52 -22.31 -17.34
CA LYS A 219 -31.98 -22.51 -15.97
C LYS A 219 -32.65 -21.25 -15.41
N LEU A 220 -32.11 -20.08 -15.71
CA LEU A 220 -32.70 -18.78 -15.36
C LEU A 220 -34.01 -18.54 -16.10
N LEU A 221 -34.09 -18.82 -17.40
CA LEU A 221 -35.32 -18.76 -18.18
C LEU A 221 -36.37 -19.78 -17.69
N TYR A 222 -35.96 -20.95 -17.22
CA TYR A 222 -36.85 -21.95 -16.62
C TYR A 222 -37.38 -21.48 -15.26
N LEU A 223 -36.53 -20.87 -14.41
CA LEU A 223 -36.94 -20.29 -13.13
C LEU A 223 -37.89 -19.09 -13.33
N PHE A 224 -37.64 -18.25 -14.32
CA PHE A 224 -38.48 -17.09 -14.63
C PHE A 224 -39.83 -17.48 -15.25
N LYS A 225 -39.93 -18.66 -15.91
CA LYS A 225 -41.20 -19.23 -16.35
C LYS A 225 -42.01 -19.91 -15.24
N ARG A 226 -41.47 -20.04 -14.01
CA ARG A 226 -42.10 -20.78 -12.90
C ARG A 226 -42.92 -19.97 -11.86
N PRO A 227 -43.21 -18.66 -11.96
CA PRO A 227 -44.21 -18.02 -11.12
C PRO A 227 -45.50 -17.75 -11.92
N PHE A 228 -46.31 -18.78 -12.18
CA PHE A 228 -47.74 -18.57 -12.50
C PHE A 228 -48.67 -19.72 -12.10
N MET A 229 -48.18 -20.87 -11.61
CA MET A 229 -49.03 -22.03 -11.32
C MET A 229 -48.76 -22.71 -9.96
N ARG A 230 -48.52 -21.92 -8.91
CA ARG A 230 -48.59 -22.44 -7.53
C ARG A 230 -48.91 -21.36 -6.50
N ARG A 231 -50.15 -20.87 -6.53
CA ARG A 231 -50.81 -20.34 -5.34
C ARG A 231 -52.11 -21.12 -5.19
N VAL A 232 -52.12 -22.01 -4.19
CA VAL A 232 -53.25 -22.60 -3.44
C VAL A 232 -52.78 -23.97 -2.91
N GLN A 233 -53.05 -24.21 -1.62
CA GLN A 233 -52.60 -25.28 -0.71
C GLN A 233 -51.27 -24.99 -0.01
N THR A 234 -51.15 -24.91 1.31
CA THR A 234 -52.07 -25.21 2.44
C THR A 234 -51.36 -24.76 3.73
N ALA A 235 -52.03 -23.99 4.58
CA ALA A 235 -51.81 -23.96 6.04
C ALA A 235 -53.10 -23.48 6.73
N GLN A 236 -53.76 -24.43 7.42
CA GLN A 236 -54.76 -24.35 8.50
C GLN A 236 -54.57 -23.16 9.46
N GLU A 237 -55.49 -22.61 10.26
CA GLU A 237 -56.88 -22.84 10.74
C GLU A 237 -57.25 -21.46 11.39
N GLU A 238 -58.46 -20.90 11.36
CA GLU A 238 -59.53 -21.11 12.35
C GLU A 238 -60.80 -20.30 11.97
N ASP A 239 -61.95 -20.84 12.42
CA ASP A 239 -63.25 -20.22 12.69
C ASP A 239 -64.22 -19.73 11.59
N ALA A 240 -65.12 -20.67 11.27
CA ALA A 240 -66.58 -20.60 11.48
C ALA A 240 -67.51 -19.88 10.49
N CYS A 241 -68.58 -20.64 10.14
CA CYS A 241 -69.88 -20.24 9.57
C CYS A 241 -69.89 -19.75 8.11
N SER A 242 -70.77 -20.19 7.21
CA SER A 242 -71.94 -21.08 7.27
C SER A 242 -72.32 -21.41 5.82
N CYS A 243 -72.66 -22.66 5.52
CA CYS A 243 -73.03 -23.12 4.18
C CYS A 243 -74.51 -22.84 3.87
N ARG A 244 -74.81 -22.39 2.64
CA ARG A 244 -75.72 -23.10 1.70
C ARG A 244 -75.99 -22.26 0.45
N PHE A 245 -75.84 -22.89 -0.72
CA PHE A 245 -76.65 -22.57 -1.91
C PHE A 245 -77.98 -23.33 -1.82
N PRO A 246 -79.02 -22.82 -2.48
CA PRO A 246 -79.61 -23.62 -3.57
C PRO A 246 -79.96 -22.81 -4.83
N GLU A 247 -80.29 -23.59 -5.86
CA GLU A 247 -80.48 -23.31 -7.29
C GLU A 247 -81.60 -22.34 -7.69
N GLU A 248 -81.37 -21.77 -8.89
CA GLU A 248 -82.26 -21.42 -10.02
C GLU A 248 -83.59 -20.67 -9.78
N GLU A 249 -83.81 -19.61 -10.57
CA GLU A 249 -84.90 -19.49 -11.55
C GLU A 249 -84.94 -18.06 -12.13
N GLU A 250 -85.41 -17.97 -13.38
CA GLU A 250 -85.45 -16.82 -14.28
C GLU A 250 -86.38 -15.67 -13.80
N GLY A 251 -86.16 -14.45 -14.30
CA GLY A 251 -87.12 -13.36 -14.11
C GLY A 251 -86.65 -11.98 -14.57
N GLU A 252 -87.11 -11.60 -15.75
CA GLU A 252 -86.92 -10.32 -16.43
C GLU A 252 -87.39 -9.05 -15.68
N CYS A 253 -86.69 -7.96 -16.03
CA CYS A 253 -87.19 -6.62 -16.36
C CYS A 253 -87.66 -5.59 -15.29
N VAL A 254 -87.38 -4.34 -15.70
CA VAL A 254 -88.07 -3.07 -15.41
C VAL A 254 -87.42 -2.12 -14.38
N HIS A 255 -86.60 -1.21 -14.94
CA HIS A 255 -86.84 0.24 -14.98
C HIS A 255 -86.61 1.11 -13.71
N THR A 256 -85.76 2.11 -13.96
CA THR A 256 -85.90 3.55 -13.68
C THR A 256 -85.29 4.21 -12.44
N VAL A 257 -84.62 5.33 -12.78
CA VAL A 257 -84.39 6.61 -12.07
C VAL A 257 -83.87 6.54 -10.64
N LEU A 258 -82.82 7.27 -10.27
CA LEU A 258 -82.35 8.58 -10.72
C LEU A 258 -80.87 8.70 -10.34
#